data_AF-A0A022QU17-F1
#
_entry.id   AF-A0A022QU17-F1
#
_cell.length_a   1.000
_cell.length_b   1.000
_cell.length_c   1.000
_cell.angle_alpha   90.00
_cell.angle_beta   90.00
_cell.angle_gamma   90.00
#
_symmetry.space_group_name_H-M   'P 1'
#
loop_
_entity.id
_entity.type
_entity.pdbx_description
1 polymer ?
#
loop_
_entity_poly.entity_id
_entity_poly.type
_entity_poly.pdbx_seq_one_letter_code
_entity_poly.pdbx_strand_id
1 'polypeptide(L)'
;MHQIRDQLNQKIAEIGRLQLELQNKDIQETDDSVDKLQRVIANLEDENRNIKKEKDEFEAALKAIHSYPVRKDIPGDVDPSINHSSTMNEALPEKEETHQALLKLEKDLKEACQERDKALQQLNRLKQHLLQKESEESEKMDEDSKIIEELREINEHQRVQISRLEKSLKQAVGSQEEIKMSNSNELKKAKEIIDELNRKLSSYASTIDAKNMEIRNLQTALGQYYAEIEAKERLGEELSVSKEESARLTKQLKEAHEQAEATKKEKDEILAKLSQAERMLVDGKNRVKKLEEDNEKLRRALEQSMTRLNRMSVDSDFLVDRRIVIKLLATYFQRNHSKEVLDLMARMLGFSDEDKQRIGIAQQGGGKGVVRGVLGLPGRLVGGFLGSGSAEAHTTTMASDDQSFTDLWVDFLLKETEREKRESADAPNPESASVPSPPSSDYRGPTSAAPLDSSRPSPYPNQNQAPSYSRGNFFQREHSESEFSTVPLTSSESNSQISRLLPRY
;
A
#
# COMPACT_ATOMS: atom_id res chain seq x y z
N MET A 1 24.60 -16.34 -0.58
CA MET A 1 23.54 -15.45 -0.05
C MET A 1 22.51 -16.19 0.80
N HIS A 2 21.64 -17.06 0.23
CA HIS A 2 20.59 -17.75 1.02
C HIS A 2 21.12 -18.45 2.27
N GLN A 3 22.07 -19.37 2.12
CA GLN A 3 22.73 -20.09 3.23
C GLN A 3 23.23 -19.19 4.38
N ILE A 4 23.64 -17.95 4.10
CA ILE A 4 24.09 -16.98 5.11
C ILE A 4 22.89 -16.38 5.86
N ARG A 5 21.77 -16.11 5.16
CA ARG A 5 20.50 -15.71 5.80
C ARG A 5 19.94 -16.85 6.65
N ASP A 6 20.05 -18.09 6.18
CA ASP A 6 19.55 -19.26 6.89
C ASP A 6 20.35 -19.51 8.19
N GLN A 7 21.68 -19.39 8.12
CA GLN A 7 22.57 -19.40 9.30
C GLN A 7 22.30 -18.23 10.25
N LEU A 8 22.05 -17.02 9.73
CA LEU A 8 21.70 -15.85 10.54
C LEU A 8 20.36 -16.05 11.27
N ASN A 9 19.34 -16.53 10.57
CA ASN A 9 18.03 -16.85 11.14
C ASN A 9 18.15 -17.94 12.22
N GLN A 10 18.95 -18.98 11.98
CA GLN A 10 19.25 -20.02 12.97
C GLN A 10 19.93 -19.45 14.22
N LYS A 11 20.88 -18.51 14.04
CA LYS A 11 21.56 -17.85 15.17
C LYS A 11 20.65 -16.88 15.93
N ILE A 12 19.74 -16.18 15.25
CA ILE A 12 18.72 -15.34 15.90
C ILE A 12 17.78 -16.22 16.75
N ALA A 13 17.31 -17.35 16.23
CA ALA A 13 16.48 -18.29 16.98
C ALA A 13 17.24 -18.92 18.18
N GLU A 14 18.51 -19.23 18.02
CA GLU A 14 19.37 -19.72 19.11
C GLU A 14 19.59 -18.66 20.20
N ILE A 15 19.85 -17.40 19.82
CA ILE A 15 19.96 -16.28 20.77
C ILE A 15 18.64 -16.10 21.54
N GLY A 16 17.50 -16.11 20.86
CA GLY A 16 16.18 -16.00 21.52
C GLY A 16 15.91 -17.14 22.51
N ARG A 17 16.29 -18.38 22.17
CA ARG A 17 16.22 -19.53 23.10
C ARG A 17 17.12 -19.31 24.32
N LEU A 18 18.38 -18.89 24.11
CA LEU A 18 19.34 -18.68 25.19
C LEU A 18 18.96 -17.52 26.11
N GLN A 19 18.34 -16.45 25.57
CA GLN A 19 17.80 -15.35 26.36
C GLN A 19 16.65 -15.80 27.27
N LEU A 20 15.72 -16.61 26.75
CA LEU A 20 14.63 -17.18 27.54
C LEU A 20 15.15 -18.17 28.62
N GLU A 21 16.15 -18.99 28.28
CA GLU A 21 16.78 -19.93 29.21
C GLU A 21 17.54 -19.21 30.32
N LEU A 22 18.19 -18.07 30.02
CA LEU A 22 18.88 -17.24 30.99
C LEU A 22 17.90 -16.52 31.91
N GLN A 23 16.85 -15.88 31.35
CA GLN A 23 15.79 -15.26 32.14
C GLN A 23 15.11 -16.26 33.10
N ASN A 24 14.85 -17.49 32.65
CA ASN A 24 14.27 -18.53 33.51
C ASN A 24 15.23 -18.98 34.63
N LYS A 25 16.55 -18.97 34.39
CA LYS A 25 17.56 -19.26 35.42
C LYS A 25 17.68 -18.13 36.44
N ASP A 26 17.70 -16.88 35.98
CA ASP A 26 17.69 -15.71 36.87
C ASP A 26 16.46 -15.73 37.79
N ILE A 27 15.27 -16.00 37.23
CA ILE A 27 14.03 -16.15 38.02
C ILE A 27 14.18 -17.30 39.03
N GLN A 28 14.56 -18.50 38.58
CA GLN A 28 14.70 -19.65 39.47
C GLN A 28 15.72 -19.38 40.59
N GLU A 29 16.88 -18.79 40.30
CA GLU A 29 17.92 -18.49 41.29
C GLU A 29 17.47 -17.41 42.29
N THR A 30 16.69 -16.41 41.84
CA THR A 30 16.07 -15.45 42.77
C THR A 30 15.04 -16.11 43.68
N ASP A 31 14.16 -16.96 43.16
CA ASP A 31 13.13 -17.68 43.94
C ASP A 31 13.81 -18.62 44.96
N ASP A 32 14.80 -19.40 44.51
CA ASP A 32 15.69 -20.21 45.33
C ASP A 32 16.38 -19.40 46.45
N SER A 33 16.69 -18.12 46.23
CA SER A 33 17.32 -17.26 47.24
C SER A 33 16.30 -16.70 48.24
N VAL A 34 15.09 -16.36 47.79
CA VAL A 34 13.97 -15.90 48.62
C VAL A 34 13.53 -17.02 49.55
N ASP A 35 13.39 -18.24 49.05
CA ASP A 35 13.00 -19.43 49.81
C ASP A 35 14.01 -19.75 50.93
N LYS A 36 15.31 -19.54 50.67
CA LYS A 36 16.38 -19.67 51.66
C LYS A 36 16.33 -18.55 52.71
N LEU A 37 16.09 -17.30 52.32
CA LEU A 37 15.91 -16.17 53.23
C LEU A 37 14.68 -16.32 54.11
N GLN A 38 13.54 -16.75 53.54
CA GLN A 38 12.29 -16.95 54.26
C GLN A 38 12.40 -18.06 55.31
N ARG A 39 13.18 -19.12 55.03
CA ARG A 39 13.53 -20.17 56.00
C ARG A 39 14.42 -19.66 57.14
N VAL A 40 15.39 -18.79 56.84
CA VAL A 40 16.23 -18.14 57.87
C VAL A 40 15.39 -17.21 58.76
N ILE A 41 14.45 -16.45 58.17
CA ILE A 41 13.52 -15.59 58.93
C ILE A 41 12.67 -16.44 59.87
N ALA A 42 12.06 -17.53 59.39
CA ALA A 42 11.26 -18.42 60.23
C ALA A 42 12.06 -18.99 61.42
N ASN A 43 13.30 -19.45 61.18
CA ASN A 43 14.19 -19.92 62.25
C ASN A 43 14.50 -18.81 63.28
N LEU A 44 14.79 -17.59 62.83
CA LEU A 44 15.07 -16.44 63.72
C LEU A 44 13.82 -15.97 64.50
N GLU A 45 12.62 -16.19 63.97
CA GLU A 45 11.36 -15.95 64.68
C GLU A 45 11.07 -17.03 65.74
N ASP A 46 11.40 -18.29 65.48
CA ASP A 46 11.34 -19.35 66.50
C ASP A 46 12.40 -19.15 67.60
N GLU A 47 13.63 -18.76 67.23
CA GLU A 47 14.70 -18.45 68.18
C GLU A 47 14.34 -17.23 69.06
N ASN A 48 13.82 -16.13 68.48
CA ASN A 48 13.28 -15.01 69.26
C ASN A 48 12.15 -15.44 70.21
N ARG A 49 11.25 -16.33 69.76
CA ARG A 49 10.18 -16.88 70.61
C ARG A 49 10.72 -17.76 71.73
N ASN A 50 11.87 -18.40 71.57
CA ASN A 50 12.53 -19.17 72.62
C ASN A 50 13.28 -18.27 73.61
N ILE A 51 14.16 -17.39 73.13
CA ILE A 51 14.92 -16.41 73.95
C ILE A 51 13.96 -15.57 74.81
N LYS A 52 12.79 -15.21 74.28
CA LYS A 52 11.78 -14.48 75.06
C LYS A 52 11.23 -15.29 76.24
N LYS A 53 10.98 -16.60 76.08
CA LYS A 53 10.55 -17.47 77.19
C LYS A 53 11.63 -17.58 78.25
N GLU A 54 12.87 -17.86 77.84
CA GLU A 54 14.02 -17.97 78.76
C GLU A 54 14.21 -16.67 79.54
N LYS A 55 14.11 -15.51 78.87
CA LYS A 55 14.16 -14.20 79.52
C LYS A 55 13.03 -14.01 80.54
N ASP A 56 11.80 -14.41 80.21
CA ASP A 56 10.66 -14.29 81.11
C ASP A 56 10.77 -15.28 82.31
N GLU A 57 11.37 -16.46 82.13
CA GLU A 57 11.73 -17.39 83.22
C GLU A 57 12.84 -16.84 84.12
N PHE A 58 13.92 -16.27 83.56
CA PHE A 58 14.97 -15.62 84.34
C PHE A 58 14.45 -14.41 85.12
N GLU A 59 13.51 -13.63 84.55
CA GLU A 59 12.86 -12.53 85.26
C GLU A 59 11.98 -13.02 86.43
N ALA A 60 11.33 -14.18 86.28
CA ALA A 60 10.61 -14.84 87.38
C ALA A 60 11.56 -15.38 88.46
N ALA A 61 12.68 -15.99 88.08
CA ALA A 61 13.70 -16.49 89.02
C ALA A 61 14.34 -15.35 89.83
N LEU A 62 14.66 -14.22 89.19
CA LEU A 62 15.19 -13.03 89.88
C LEU A 62 14.19 -12.45 90.89
N LYS A 63 12.89 -12.40 90.54
CA LYS A 63 11.82 -11.98 91.46
C LYS A 63 11.67 -12.94 92.65
N ALA A 64 11.85 -14.25 92.45
CA ALA A 64 11.84 -15.22 93.54
C ALA A 64 13.04 -15.03 94.49
N ILE A 65 14.25 -14.84 93.97
CA ILE A 65 15.46 -14.61 94.77
C ILE A 65 15.35 -13.35 95.64
N HIS A 66 14.70 -12.30 95.14
CA HIS A 66 14.49 -11.05 95.89
C HIS A 66 13.45 -11.14 97.03
N SER A 67 12.87 -12.32 97.31
CA SER A 67 11.76 -12.47 98.27
C SER A 67 12.14 -13.04 99.65
N TYR A 68 13.40 -13.44 99.88
CA TYR A 68 13.84 -14.08 101.13
C TYR A 68 14.63 -13.13 102.06
N PRO A 69 14.29 -13.06 103.37
CA PRO A 69 14.99 -12.22 104.34
C PRO A 69 16.21 -12.90 104.99
N VAL A 70 17.25 -12.12 105.27
CA VAL A 70 18.49 -12.58 105.94
C VAL A 70 18.34 -12.56 107.47
N ARG A 71 18.78 -13.63 108.14
CA ARG A 71 18.89 -13.73 109.61
C ARG A 71 20.37 -13.66 110.02
N LYS A 72 20.68 -13.12 111.21
CA LYS A 72 22.06 -12.86 111.65
C LYS A 72 22.17 -12.98 113.18
N ASP A 73 22.93 -13.97 113.65
CA ASP A 73 23.14 -14.30 115.07
C ASP A 73 24.59 -14.84 115.25
N ILE A 74 25.32 -14.45 116.31
CA ILE A 74 26.35 -15.22 117.06
C ILE A 74 27.07 -14.33 118.13
N PRO A 75 27.54 -14.88 119.29
CA PRO A 75 28.16 -14.13 120.41
C PRO A 75 29.69 -13.93 120.25
N GLY A 76 30.47 -13.36 121.18
CA GLY A 76 30.24 -12.91 122.57
C GLY A 76 31.25 -13.56 123.54
N ASP A 77 32.04 -12.75 124.26
CA ASP A 77 33.34 -13.14 124.85
C ASP A 77 33.54 -12.61 126.30
N VAL A 78 34.17 -13.38 127.20
CA VAL A 78 34.37 -13.07 128.65
C VAL A 78 35.54 -13.87 129.27
N ASP A 79 36.44 -13.19 129.99
CA ASP A 79 37.46 -13.72 130.94
C ASP A 79 38.00 -12.53 131.80
N PRO A 80 38.98 -12.63 132.74
CA PRO A 80 39.34 -13.66 133.74
C PRO A 80 39.32 -13.17 135.21
N SER A 81 39.33 -14.07 136.21
CA SER A 81 39.68 -13.80 137.63
C SER A 81 39.62 -15.07 138.53
N ILE A 82 40.38 -15.26 139.64
CA ILE A 82 41.59 -14.59 140.16
C ILE A 82 42.26 -15.42 141.30
N ASN A 83 43.60 -15.36 141.42
CA ASN A 83 44.46 -15.56 142.62
C ASN A 83 44.45 -16.84 143.52
N HIS A 84 45.49 -16.85 144.39
CA HIS A 84 45.61 -17.43 145.73
C HIS A 84 46.15 -18.87 145.90
N SER A 85 46.95 -19.22 146.92
CA SER A 85 48.14 -18.61 147.60
C SER A 85 48.40 -19.34 148.93
N SER A 86 49.64 -19.31 149.46
CA SER A 86 49.90 -19.35 150.93
C SER A 86 49.62 -20.68 151.69
N THR A 87 50.11 -20.96 152.91
CA THR A 87 51.19 -20.38 153.75
C THR A 87 51.55 -21.29 154.96
N MET A 88 52.86 -21.44 155.23
CA MET A 88 53.56 -21.65 156.53
C MET A 88 53.25 -22.80 157.55
N ASN A 89 54.38 -23.43 157.96
CA ASN A 89 54.91 -23.61 159.34
C ASN A 89 54.47 -24.73 160.31
N GLU A 90 55.47 -25.07 161.14
CA GLU A 90 55.45 -25.67 162.50
C GLU A 90 54.98 -27.14 162.68
N ALA A 91 55.64 -28.00 163.47
CA ALA A 91 56.87 -27.85 164.26
C ALA A 91 57.65 -29.18 164.43
N LEU A 92 58.87 -29.09 164.97
CA LEU A 92 59.76 -30.17 165.43
C LEU A 92 59.10 -31.07 166.51
N PRO A 93 59.48 -32.37 166.63
CA PRO A 93 60.83 -32.75 167.05
C PRO A 93 61.44 -34.04 166.46
N GLU A 94 62.64 -34.36 166.98
CA GLU A 94 63.41 -35.61 166.87
C GLU A 94 64.00 -36.00 165.50
N LYS A 95 65.26 -36.49 165.55
CA LYS A 95 66.20 -36.35 164.41
C LYS A 95 66.01 -37.38 163.30
N GLU A 96 65.45 -38.54 163.61
CA GLU A 96 65.15 -39.57 162.60
C GLU A 96 64.10 -39.08 161.60
N GLU A 97 63.05 -38.41 162.07
CA GLU A 97 62.04 -37.79 161.19
C GLU A 97 62.65 -36.63 160.41
N THR A 98 63.54 -35.82 160.99
CA THR A 98 64.24 -34.79 160.20
C THR A 98 65.10 -35.36 159.08
N HIS A 99 65.73 -36.53 159.27
CA HIS A 99 66.48 -37.20 158.20
C HIS A 99 65.56 -37.83 157.15
N GLN A 100 64.45 -38.45 157.54
CA GLN A 100 63.46 -38.97 156.58
C GLN A 100 62.75 -37.85 155.81
N ALA A 101 62.44 -36.73 156.47
CA ALA A 101 61.86 -35.54 155.85
C ALA A 101 62.86 -34.81 154.95
N LEU A 102 64.16 -34.77 155.30
CA LEU A 102 65.20 -34.24 154.41
C LEU A 102 65.42 -35.15 153.19
N LEU A 103 65.44 -36.48 153.36
CA LEU A 103 65.53 -37.42 152.24
C LEU A 103 64.28 -37.37 151.35
N LYS A 104 63.10 -37.18 151.94
CA LYS A 104 61.86 -36.93 151.20
C LYS A 104 61.92 -35.60 150.48
N LEU A 105 62.31 -34.51 151.13
CA LEU A 105 62.44 -33.19 150.49
C LEU A 105 63.50 -33.20 149.38
N GLU A 106 64.60 -33.94 149.54
CA GLU A 106 65.62 -34.14 148.50
C GLU A 106 65.08 -34.97 147.34
N LYS A 107 64.24 -35.98 147.60
CA LYS A 107 63.52 -36.74 146.57
C LYS A 107 62.51 -35.86 145.84
N ASP A 108 61.62 -35.19 146.56
CA ASP A 108 60.58 -34.31 146.04
C ASP A 108 61.22 -33.15 145.24
N LEU A 109 62.38 -32.63 145.67
CA LEU A 109 63.16 -31.62 144.93
C LEU A 109 63.86 -32.22 143.68
N LYS A 110 64.33 -33.46 143.71
CA LYS A 110 64.82 -34.16 142.51
C LYS A 110 63.70 -34.45 141.52
N GLU A 111 62.52 -34.81 142.00
CA GLU A 111 61.33 -35.03 141.15
C GLU A 111 60.84 -33.71 140.57
N ALA A 112 60.75 -32.63 141.35
CA ALA A 112 60.47 -31.28 140.86
C ALA A 112 61.52 -30.75 139.87
N CYS A 113 62.81 -31.05 140.07
CA CYS A 113 63.86 -30.75 139.08
C CYS A 113 63.65 -31.56 137.79
N GLN A 114 63.32 -32.85 137.87
CA GLN A 114 63.02 -33.65 136.68
C GLN A 114 61.75 -33.19 135.96
N GLU A 115 60.72 -32.74 136.69
CA GLU A 115 59.50 -32.18 136.10
C GLU A 115 59.74 -30.82 135.46
N ARG A 116 60.50 -29.93 136.12
CA ARG A 116 61.00 -28.69 135.51
C ARG A 116 61.78 -28.98 134.24
N ASP A 117 62.65 -29.98 134.23
CA ASP A 117 63.49 -30.29 133.08
C ASP A 117 62.69 -30.95 131.94
N LYS A 118 61.69 -31.78 132.25
CA LYS A 118 60.69 -32.26 131.28
C LYS A 118 59.87 -31.10 130.72
N ALA A 119 59.44 -30.14 131.55
CA ALA A 119 58.70 -28.96 131.13
C ALA A 119 59.56 -28.03 130.25
N LEU A 120 60.84 -27.85 130.56
CA LEU A 120 61.79 -27.14 129.71
C LEU A 120 62.05 -27.85 128.37
N GLN A 121 62.09 -29.19 128.36
CA GLN A 121 62.17 -29.97 127.12
C GLN A 121 60.89 -29.83 126.28
N GLN A 122 59.70 -29.88 126.90
CA GLN A 122 58.43 -29.65 126.21
C GLN A 122 58.29 -28.21 125.70
N LEU A 123 58.70 -27.22 126.49
CA LEU A 123 58.74 -25.81 126.09
C LEU A 123 59.69 -25.57 124.92
N ASN A 124 60.88 -26.16 124.94
CA ASN A 124 61.81 -26.09 123.81
C ASN A 124 61.26 -26.79 122.56
N ARG A 125 60.61 -27.95 122.71
CA ARG A 125 59.95 -28.65 121.59
C ARG A 125 58.78 -27.85 121.00
N LEU A 126 57.97 -27.23 121.86
CA LEU A 126 56.87 -26.35 121.43
C LEU A 126 57.43 -25.10 120.74
N LYS A 127 58.47 -24.47 121.29
CA LYS A 127 59.16 -23.33 120.66
C LYS A 127 59.76 -23.70 119.30
N GLN A 128 60.39 -24.86 119.17
CA GLN A 128 60.92 -25.34 117.90
C GLN A 128 59.81 -25.63 116.89
N HIS A 129 58.70 -26.24 117.31
CA HIS A 129 57.54 -26.47 116.45
C HIS A 129 56.85 -25.17 116.02
N LEU A 130 56.76 -24.17 116.91
CA LEU A 130 56.24 -22.84 116.58
C LEU A 130 57.16 -22.13 115.58
N LEU A 131 58.48 -22.14 115.80
CA LEU A 131 59.46 -21.58 114.87
C LEU A 131 59.42 -22.28 113.50
N GLN A 132 59.29 -23.61 113.48
CA GLN A 132 59.17 -24.38 112.24
C GLN A 132 57.86 -24.04 111.51
N LYS A 133 56.72 -23.95 112.21
CA LYS A 133 55.47 -23.51 111.60
C LYS A 133 55.56 -22.08 111.08
N GLU A 134 56.23 -21.18 111.81
CA GLU A 134 56.47 -19.79 111.41
C GLU A 134 57.33 -19.72 110.14
N SER A 135 58.37 -20.57 109.99
CA SER A 135 59.12 -20.68 108.73
C SER A 135 58.31 -21.32 107.60
N GLU A 136 57.54 -22.39 107.84
CA GLU A 136 56.69 -23.03 106.83
C GLU A 136 55.57 -22.08 106.34
N GLU A 137 55.03 -21.25 107.25
CA GLU A 137 54.04 -20.21 106.94
C GLU A 137 54.67 -19.02 106.22
N SER A 138 55.94 -18.67 106.52
CA SER A 138 56.72 -17.66 105.77
C SER A 138 57.07 -18.12 104.36
N GLU A 139 57.59 -19.35 104.19
CA GLU A 139 57.90 -19.94 102.88
C GLU A 139 56.64 -19.99 102.01
N LYS A 140 55.50 -20.39 102.58
CA LYS A 140 54.21 -20.33 101.88
C LYS A 140 53.78 -18.90 101.51
N MET A 141 54.01 -17.90 102.37
CA MET A 141 53.71 -16.50 102.03
C MET A 141 54.59 -15.97 100.90
N ASP A 142 55.85 -16.41 100.81
CA ASP A 142 56.74 -16.09 99.70
C ASP A 142 56.31 -16.79 98.39
N GLU A 143 55.87 -18.06 98.45
CA GLU A 143 55.28 -18.78 97.31
C GLU A 143 53.98 -18.13 96.82
N ASP A 144 53.03 -17.84 97.72
CA ASP A 144 51.78 -17.14 97.41
C ASP A 144 52.07 -15.76 96.79
N SER A 145 53.06 -15.03 97.33
CA SER A 145 53.47 -13.72 96.81
C SER A 145 54.06 -13.80 95.39
N LYS A 146 54.86 -14.85 95.11
CA LYS A 146 55.41 -15.12 93.78
C LYS A 146 54.31 -15.45 92.77
N ILE A 147 53.32 -16.27 93.16
CA ILE A 147 52.15 -16.59 92.33
C ILE A 147 51.31 -15.34 92.06
N ILE A 148 51.13 -14.46 93.05
CA ILE A 148 50.41 -13.18 92.89
C ILE A 148 51.12 -12.28 91.88
N GLU A 149 52.46 -12.21 91.87
CA GLU A 149 53.19 -11.37 90.92
C GLU A 149 53.20 -11.96 89.50
N GLU A 150 53.36 -13.29 89.35
CA GLU A 150 53.20 -13.96 88.04
C GLU A 150 51.81 -13.73 87.45
N LEU A 151 50.75 -13.78 88.27
CA LEU A 151 49.39 -13.45 87.85
C LEU A 151 49.19 -11.96 87.48
N ARG A 152 49.93 -11.04 88.13
CA ARG A 152 49.93 -9.61 87.76
C ARG A 152 50.62 -9.37 86.42
N GLU A 153 51.80 -9.95 86.21
CA GLU A 153 52.52 -9.86 84.93
C GLU A 153 51.69 -10.42 83.77
N ILE A 154 51.05 -11.58 83.97
CA ILE A 154 50.13 -12.18 82.98
C ILE A 154 48.93 -11.25 82.73
N ASN A 155 48.32 -10.66 83.75
CA ASN A 155 47.18 -9.78 83.58
C ASN A 155 47.54 -8.48 82.85
N GLU A 156 48.72 -7.89 83.12
CA GLU A 156 49.17 -6.68 82.42
C GLU A 156 49.61 -6.99 80.98
N HIS A 157 50.25 -8.13 80.72
CA HIS A 157 50.52 -8.59 79.36
C HIS A 157 49.21 -8.75 78.54
N GLN A 158 48.19 -9.35 79.14
CA GLN A 158 46.85 -9.47 78.54
C GLN A 158 46.21 -8.10 78.30
N ARG A 159 46.29 -7.15 79.24
CA ARG A 159 45.79 -5.77 79.08
C ARG A 159 46.46 -5.05 77.92
N VAL A 160 47.79 -5.15 77.80
CA VAL A 160 48.56 -4.56 76.69
C VAL A 160 48.19 -5.22 75.36
N GLN A 161 48.03 -6.55 75.32
CA GLN A 161 47.59 -7.27 74.13
C GLN A 161 46.18 -6.87 73.69
N ILE A 162 45.21 -6.81 74.62
CA ILE A 162 43.85 -6.35 74.37
C ILE A 162 43.86 -4.91 73.85
N SER A 163 44.58 -3.99 74.50
CA SER A 163 44.69 -2.59 74.06
C SER A 163 45.28 -2.48 72.64
N ARG A 164 46.25 -3.33 72.27
CA ARG A 164 46.82 -3.39 70.92
C ARG A 164 45.81 -3.91 69.90
N LEU A 165 45.08 -4.98 70.22
CA LEU A 165 44.03 -5.55 69.36
C LEU A 165 42.87 -4.57 69.17
N GLU A 166 42.41 -3.89 70.23
CA GLU A 166 41.41 -2.84 70.15
C GLU A 166 41.83 -1.68 69.23
N LYS A 167 43.08 -1.21 69.35
CA LYS A 167 43.61 -0.14 68.50
C LYS A 167 43.64 -0.58 67.03
N SER A 168 44.11 -1.80 66.76
CA SER A 168 44.12 -2.38 65.42
C SER A 168 42.70 -2.56 64.85
N LEU A 169 41.73 -2.97 65.68
CA LEU A 169 40.33 -3.13 65.29
C LEU A 169 39.67 -1.78 64.99
N LYS A 170 39.89 -0.77 65.85
CA LYS A 170 39.40 0.61 65.64
C LYS A 170 39.97 1.21 64.35
N GLN A 171 41.26 0.99 64.06
CA GLN A 171 41.88 1.41 62.80
C GLN A 171 41.29 0.67 61.59
N ALA A 172 41.14 -0.66 61.67
CA ALA A 172 40.57 -1.47 60.58
C ALA A 172 39.13 -1.04 60.25
N VAL A 173 38.28 -0.86 61.28
CA VAL A 173 36.89 -0.37 61.13
C VAL A 173 36.87 1.02 60.49
N GLY A 174 37.74 1.94 60.92
CA GLY A 174 37.88 3.27 60.30
C GLY A 174 38.22 3.18 58.81
N SER A 175 39.27 2.44 58.45
CA SER A 175 39.66 2.25 57.05
C SER A 175 38.59 1.56 56.20
N GLN A 176 37.83 0.62 56.78
CA GLN A 176 36.73 -0.04 56.10
C GLN A 176 35.58 0.92 55.79
N GLU A 177 35.29 1.87 56.69
CA GLU A 177 34.26 2.89 56.46
C GLU A 177 34.72 3.94 55.43
N GLU A 178 35.99 4.35 55.46
CA GLU A 178 36.58 5.19 54.41
C GLU A 178 36.49 4.54 53.03
N ILE A 179 36.80 3.24 52.92
CA ILE A 179 36.67 2.45 51.68
C ILE A 179 35.21 2.36 51.22
N LYS A 180 34.25 2.09 52.11
CA LYS A 180 32.82 2.12 51.78
C LYS A 180 32.40 3.49 51.25
N MET A 181 32.84 4.58 51.89
CA MET A 181 32.50 5.94 51.49
C MET A 181 33.13 6.31 50.14
N SER A 182 34.36 5.91 49.83
CA SER A 182 34.95 6.11 48.49
C SER A 182 34.16 5.34 47.44
N ASN A 183 33.92 4.05 47.66
CA ASN A 183 33.16 3.19 46.74
C ASN A 183 31.74 3.72 46.51
N SER A 184 31.03 4.16 47.55
CA SER A 184 29.71 4.79 47.43
C SER A 184 29.74 6.07 46.60
N ASN A 185 30.80 6.89 46.73
CA ASN A 185 30.98 8.10 45.93
C ASN A 185 31.35 7.78 44.46
N GLU A 186 32.12 6.73 44.22
CA GLU A 186 32.48 6.26 42.88
C GLU A 186 31.27 5.64 42.16
N LEU A 187 30.48 4.82 42.85
CA LEU A 187 29.22 4.27 42.36
C LEU A 187 28.22 5.38 42.03
N LYS A 188 28.13 6.43 42.87
CA LYS A 188 27.31 7.62 42.57
C LYS A 188 27.75 8.34 41.30
N LYS A 189 29.06 8.58 41.12
CA LYS A 189 29.62 9.19 39.89
C LYS A 189 29.37 8.31 38.66
N ALA A 190 29.56 7.00 38.78
CA ALA A 190 29.31 6.06 37.69
C ALA A 190 27.83 6.07 37.27
N LYS A 191 26.91 6.13 38.24
CA LYS A 191 25.47 6.28 37.98
C LYS A 191 25.14 7.62 37.30
N GLU A 192 25.71 8.74 37.77
CA GLU A 192 25.53 10.05 37.14
C GLU A 192 26.03 10.07 35.68
N ILE A 193 27.14 9.39 35.38
CA ILE A 193 27.65 9.21 34.02
C ILE A 193 26.70 8.34 33.18
N ILE A 194 26.15 7.26 33.73
CA ILE A 194 25.16 6.40 33.05
C ILE A 194 23.88 7.18 32.74
N ASP A 195 23.35 7.95 33.70
CA ASP A 195 22.13 8.75 33.53
C ASP A 195 22.32 9.86 32.47
N GLU A 196 23.53 10.46 32.38
CA GLU A 196 23.89 11.43 31.34
C GLU A 196 24.11 10.79 29.96
N LEU A 197 24.70 9.60 29.89
CA LEU A 197 24.80 8.82 28.64
C LEU A 197 23.43 8.37 28.15
N ASN A 198 22.53 7.95 29.05
CA ASN A 198 21.15 7.62 28.74
C ASN A 198 20.39 8.85 28.21
N ARG A 199 20.54 10.03 28.84
CA ARG A 199 19.99 11.30 28.32
C ARG A 199 20.46 11.60 26.89
N LYS A 200 21.76 11.47 26.63
CA LYS A 200 22.33 11.66 25.28
C LYS A 200 21.75 10.66 24.29
N LEU A 201 21.71 9.38 24.63
CA LEU A 201 21.13 8.33 23.79
C LEU A 201 19.65 8.59 23.48
N SER A 202 18.84 9.00 24.46
CA SER A 202 17.46 9.43 24.23
C SER A 202 17.36 10.64 23.30
N SER A 203 18.24 11.64 23.46
CA SER A 203 18.23 12.83 22.58
C SER A 203 18.61 12.48 21.13
N TYR A 204 19.55 11.57 20.92
CA TYR A 204 19.89 11.07 19.58
C TYR A 204 18.76 10.23 18.99
N ALA A 205 18.09 9.38 19.77
CA ALA A 205 16.91 8.63 19.32
C ALA A 205 15.79 9.58 18.86
N SER A 206 15.43 10.58 19.67
CA SER A 206 14.43 11.58 19.29
C SER A 206 14.82 12.38 18.04
N THR A 207 16.11 12.65 17.84
CA THR A 207 16.63 13.32 16.64
C THR A 207 16.51 12.42 15.40
N ILE A 208 16.82 11.13 15.54
CA ILE A 208 16.67 10.12 14.48
C ILE A 208 15.20 9.97 14.10
N ASP A 209 14.28 9.92 15.07
CA ASP A 209 12.84 9.82 14.80
C ASP A 209 12.27 11.06 14.13
N ALA A 210 12.72 12.26 14.50
CA ALA A 210 12.38 13.49 13.79
C ALA A 210 12.84 13.43 12.31
N LYS A 211 14.07 12.96 12.04
CA LYS A 211 14.55 12.77 10.67
C LYS A 211 13.82 11.64 9.93
N ASN A 212 13.40 10.58 10.61
CA ASN A 212 12.53 9.56 10.02
C ASN A 212 11.14 10.11 9.67
N MET A 213 10.61 11.09 10.40
CA MET A 213 9.37 11.79 10.02
C MET A 213 9.58 12.71 8.81
N GLU A 214 10.67 13.50 8.78
CA GLU A 214 11.04 14.33 7.63
C GLU A 214 11.18 13.48 6.34
N ILE A 215 11.89 12.35 6.40
CA ILE A 215 12.08 11.45 5.25
C ILE A 215 10.75 10.88 4.75
N ARG A 216 9.84 10.44 5.64
CA ARG A 216 8.51 9.96 5.25
C ARG A 216 7.69 11.07 4.58
N ASN A 217 7.70 12.29 5.13
CA ASN A 217 7.00 13.44 4.55
C ASN A 217 7.53 13.78 3.15
N LEU A 218 8.85 13.74 2.95
CA LEU A 218 9.47 13.95 1.64
C LEU A 218 9.15 12.81 0.66
N GLN A 219 9.10 11.56 1.11
CA GLN A 219 8.64 10.42 0.30
C GLN A 219 7.17 10.56 -0.12
N THR A 220 6.30 11.02 0.77
CA THR A 220 4.89 11.33 0.44
C THR A 220 4.78 12.47 -0.57
N ALA A 221 5.53 13.56 -0.39
CA ALA A 221 5.55 14.68 -1.33
C ALA A 221 6.08 14.27 -2.72
N LEU A 222 7.14 13.46 -2.79
CA LEU A 222 7.64 12.90 -4.05
C LEU A 222 6.58 12.01 -4.72
N GLY A 223 5.89 11.15 -3.96
CA GLY A 223 4.78 10.34 -4.49
C GLY A 223 3.63 11.20 -5.04
N GLN A 224 3.31 12.33 -4.40
CA GLN A 224 2.34 13.30 -4.90
C GLN A 224 2.81 13.97 -6.20
N TYR A 225 4.08 14.40 -6.29
CA TYR A 225 4.62 14.97 -7.54
C TYR A 225 4.63 13.96 -8.70
N TYR A 226 4.93 12.67 -8.46
CA TYR A 226 4.82 11.66 -9.52
C TYR A 226 3.37 11.50 -10.01
N ALA A 227 2.39 11.46 -9.10
CA ALA A 227 0.97 11.40 -9.48
C ALA A 227 0.49 12.67 -10.20
N GLU A 228 1.00 13.86 -9.83
CA GLU A 228 0.72 15.12 -10.51
C GLU A 228 1.32 15.16 -11.93
N ILE A 229 2.54 14.65 -12.11
CA ILE A 229 3.19 14.50 -13.42
C ILE A 229 2.37 13.55 -14.32
N GLU A 230 1.97 12.39 -13.80
CA GLU A 230 1.19 11.38 -14.53
C GLU A 230 -0.22 11.90 -14.91
N ALA A 231 -0.86 12.67 -14.03
CA ALA A 231 -2.13 13.34 -14.32
C ALA A 231 -1.98 14.45 -15.38
N LYS A 232 -0.89 15.23 -15.30
CA LYS A 232 -0.55 16.28 -16.27
C LYS A 232 -0.21 15.73 -17.65
N GLU A 233 0.42 14.55 -17.71
CA GLU A 233 0.72 13.85 -18.96
C GLU A 233 -0.58 13.44 -19.67
N ARG A 234 -1.51 12.76 -18.98
CA ARG A 234 -2.84 12.42 -19.52
C ARG A 234 -3.63 13.64 -19.99
N LEU A 235 -3.66 14.72 -19.19
CA LEU A 235 -4.30 15.98 -19.61
C LEU A 235 -3.62 16.63 -20.84
N GLY A 236 -2.32 16.36 -21.05
CA GLY A 236 -1.59 16.75 -22.26
C GLY A 236 -1.99 15.92 -23.48
N GLU A 237 -2.17 14.61 -23.32
CA GLU A 237 -2.66 13.69 -24.35
C GLU A 237 -4.10 14.05 -24.75
N GLU A 238 -5.02 14.18 -23.79
CA GLU A 238 -6.41 14.60 -24.01
C GLU A 238 -6.50 15.96 -24.73
N LEU A 239 -5.68 16.93 -24.33
CA LEU A 239 -5.60 18.23 -24.99
C LEU A 239 -5.03 18.13 -26.42
N SER A 240 -4.16 17.16 -26.70
CA SER A 240 -3.65 16.91 -28.06
C SER A 240 -4.73 16.30 -28.94
N VAL A 241 -5.44 15.27 -28.46
CA VAL A 241 -6.57 14.64 -29.18
C VAL A 241 -7.67 15.65 -29.47
N SER A 242 -8.08 16.44 -28.46
CA SER A 242 -9.10 17.47 -28.63
C SER A 242 -8.71 18.57 -29.64
N LYS A 243 -7.40 18.90 -29.74
CA LYS A 243 -6.88 19.80 -30.79
C LYS A 243 -6.91 19.16 -32.17
N GLU A 244 -6.59 17.88 -32.29
CA GLU A 244 -6.66 17.16 -33.58
C GLU A 244 -8.11 17.05 -34.06
N GLU A 245 -9.06 16.69 -33.18
CA GLU A 245 -10.48 16.66 -33.48
C GLU A 245 -11.01 18.05 -33.89
N SER A 246 -10.63 19.10 -33.16
CA SER A 246 -10.96 20.49 -33.51
C SER A 246 -10.40 20.90 -34.87
N ALA A 247 -9.16 20.52 -35.20
CA ALA A 247 -8.55 20.76 -36.51
C ALA A 247 -9.26 19.96 -37.63
N ARG A 248 -9.65 18.72 -37.36
CA ARG A 248 -10.40 17.85 -38.29
C ARG A 248 -11.80 18.42 -38.58
N LEU A 249 -12.54 18.82 -37.55
CA LEU A 249 -13.84 19.50 -37.69
C LEU A 249 -13.70 20.83 -38.42
N THR A 250 -12.65 21.61 -38.15
CA THR A 250 -12.33 22.85 -38.87
C THR A 250 -12.04 22.59 -40.35
N LYS A 251 -11.38 21.48 -40.70
CA LYS A 251 -11.14 21.06 -42.09
C LYS A 251 -12.45 20.67 -42.79
N GLN A 252 -13.26 19.83 -42.16
CA GLN A 252 -14.58 19.43 -42.68
C GLN A 252 -15.53 20.62 -42.87
N LEU A 253 -15.49 21.61 -41.96
CA LEU A 253 -16.27 22.84 -42.07
C LEU A 253 -15.86 23.69 -43.28
N LYS A 254 -14.56 23.75 -43.60
CA LYS A 254 -14.06 24.44 -44.80
C LYS A 254 -14.46 23.70 -46.08
N GLU A 255 -14.29 22.39 -46.13
CA GLU A 255 -14.69 21.54 -47.26
C GLU A 255 -16.19 21.67 -47.55
N ALA A 256 -17.03 21.65 -46.50
CA ALA A 256 -18.47 21.87 -46.63
C ALA A 256 -18.83 23.29 -47.08
N HIS A 257 -18.09 24.31 -46.63
CA HIS A 257 -18.30 25.71 -47.06
C HIS A 257 -17.89 25.93 -48.52
N GLU A 258 -16.78 25.36 -48.96
CA GLU A 258 -16.31 25.41 -50.34
C GLU A 258 -17.30 24.69 -51.28
N GLN A 259 -17.84 23.53 -50.88
CA GLN A 259 -18.88 22.82 -51.61
C GLN A 259 -20.22 23.61 -51.66
N ALA A 260 -20.57 24.32 -50.58
CA ALA A 260 -21.75 25.19 -50.55
C ALA A 260 -21.60 26.40 -51.49
N GLU A 261 -20.42 27.04 -51.55
CA GLU A 261 -20.17 28.12 -52.50
C GLU A 261 -20.02 27.62 -53.95
N ALA A 262 -19.58 26.38 -54.18
CA ALA A 262 -19.57 25.75 -55.50
C ALA A 262 -21.00 25.50 -56.03
N THR A 263 -21.82 24.77 -55.26
CA THR A 263 -23.21 24.46 -55.63
C THR A 263 -24.10 25.72 -55.75
N LYS A 264 -23.78 26.78 -55.00
CA LYS A 264 -24.37 28.12 -55.16
C LYS A 264 -24.00 28.77 -56.50
N LYS A 265 -22.73 28.72 -56.93
CA LYS A 265 -22.32 29.22 -58.26
C LYS A 265 -22.98 28.43 -59.38
N GLU A 266 -23.06 27.11 -59.26
CA GLU A 266 -23.77 26.24 -60.21
C GLU A 266 -25.26 26.61 -60.30
N LYS A 267 -25.92 26.84 -59.16
CA LYS A 267 -27.30 27.33 -59.10
C LYS A 267 -27.45 28.69 -59.79
N ASP A 268 -26.57 29.64 -59.53
CA ASP A 268 -26.61 30.98 -60.13
C ASP A 268 -26.36 30.92 -61.65
N GLU A 269 -25.48 30.02 -62.12
CA GLU A 269 -25.32 29.70 -63.54
C GLU A 269 -26.57 29.06 -64.17
N ILE A 270 -27.23 28.13 -63.46
CA ILE A 270 -28.47 27.50 -63.92
C ILE A 270 -29.60 28.53 -64.01
N LEU A 271 -29.69 29.45 -63.04
CA LEU A 271 -30.63 30.57 -63.08
C LEU A 271 -30.33 31.53 -64.23
N ALA A 272 -29.06 31.82 -64.52
CA ALA A 272 -28.67 32.60 -65.69
C ALA A 272 -29.06 31.91 -67.00
N LYS A 273 -28.78 30.61 -67.14
CA LYS A 273 -29.17 29.78 -68.31
C LYS A 273 -30.69 29.70 -68.46
N LEU A 274 -31.44 29.57 -67.36
CA LEU A 274 -32.90 29.61 -67.34
C LEU A 274 -33.42 30.97 -67.84
N SER A 275 -32.90 32.09 -67.32
CA SER A 275 -33.30 33.43 -67.76
C SER A 275 -33.00 33.71 -69.25
N GLN A 276 -32.04 32.99 -69.84
CA GLN A 276 -31.76 33.04 -71.27
C GLN A 276 -32.77 32.19 -72.06
N ALA A 277 -33.07 30.98 -71.59
CA ALA A 277 -34.08 30.10 -72.18
C ALA A 277 -35.48 30.74 -72.16
N GLU A 278 -35.86 31.38 -71.05
CA GLU A 278 -37.13 32.11 -70.90
C GLU A 278 -37.24 33.26 -71.91
N ARG A 279 -36.17 34.06 -72.09
CA ARG A 279 -36.13 35.13 -73.11
C ARG A 279 -36.28 34.56 -74.53
N MET A 280 -35.50 33.53 -74.88
CA MET A 280 -35.61 32.87 -76.19
C MET A 280 -37.00 32.26 -76.42
N LEU A 281 -37.66 31.75 -75.37
CA LEU A 281 -39.01 31.21 -75.43
C LEU A 281 -40.08 32.31 -75.59
N VAL A 282 -39.90 33.47 -74.97
CA VAL A 282 -40.75 34.67 -75.20
C VAL A 282 -40.58 35.18 -76.63
N ASP A 283 -39.34 35.31 -77.13
CA ASP A 283 -39.07 35.71 -78.51
C ASP A 283 -39.59 34.68 -79.53
N GLY A 284 -39.48 33.39 -79.20
CA GLY A 284 -40.09 32.29 -79.96
C GLY A 284 -41.62 32.41 -80.04
N LYS A 285 -42.30 32.62 -78.91
CA LYS A 285 -43.75 32.90 -78.88
C LYS A 285 -44.12 34.14 -79.69
N ASN A 286 -43.34 35.22 -79.58
CA ASN A 286 -43.53 36.45 -80.37
C ASN A 286 -43.32 36.21 -81.88
N ARG A 287 -42.42 35.29 -82.27
CA ARG A 287 -42.20 34.89 -83.67
C ARG A 287 -43.34 34.01 -84.19
N VAL A 288 -43.81 33.05 -83.40
CA VAL A 288 -44.97 32.20 -83.71
C VAL A 288 -46.22 33.05 -83.91
N LYS A 289 -46.54 33.95 -82.97
CA LYS A 289 -47.70 34.85 -83.10
C LYS A 289 -47.70 35.68 -84.39
N LYS A 290 -46.53 36.22 -84.79
CA LYS A 290 -46.41 36.96 -86.07
C LYS A 290 -46.66 36.05 -87.27
N LEU A 291 -46.16 34.81 -87.24
CA LEU A 291 -46.41 33.82 -88.30
C LEU A 291 -47.88 33.36 -88.33
N GLU A 292 -48.56 33.29 -87.18
CA GLU A 292 -50.00 33.01 -87.09
C GLU A 292 -50.81 34.17 -87.72
N GLU A 293 -50.54 35.41 -87.31
CA GLU A 293 -51.13 36.62 -87.90
C GLU A 293 -50.92 36.71 -89.42
N ASP A 294 -49.73 36.35 -89.92
CA ASP A 294 -49.43 36.30 -91.36
C ASP A 294 -50.09 35.11 -92.06
N ASN A 295 -50.19 33.95 -91.42
CA ASN A 295 -50.92 32.79 -91.96
C ASN A 295 -52.42 33.11 -92.10
N GLU A 296 -53.02 33.81 -91.15
CA GLU A 296 -54.39 34.31 -91.27
C GLU A 296 -54.57 35.31 -92.41
N LYS A 297 -53.63 36.26 -92.59
CA LYS A 297 -53.66 37.21 -93.72
C LYS A 297 -53.63 36.45 -95.05
N LEU A 298 -52.77 35.43 -95.16
CA LEU A 298 -52.68 34.56 -96.34
C LEU A 298 -53.94 33.70 -96.54
N ARG A 299 -54.53 33.13 -95.49
CA ARG A 299 -55.82 32.41 -95.56
C ARG A 299 -56.94 33.32 -96.06
N ARG A 300 -57.06 34.53 -95.51
CA ARG A 300 -58.05 35.53 -95.94
C ARG A 300 -57.85 35.96 -97.40
N ALA A 301 -56.61 36.13 -97.86
CA ALA A 301 -56.31 36.42 -99.26
C ALA A 301 -56.63 35.24 -100.20
N LEU A 302 -56.32 34.01 -99.77
CA LEU A 302 -56.67 32.79 -100.51
C LEU A 302 -58.20 32.64 -100.63
N GLU A 303 -58.93 32.78 -99.53
CA GLU A 303 -60.40 32.73 -99.48
C GLU A 303 -61.05 33.79 -100.39
N GLN A 304 -60.54 35.03 -100.38
CA GLN A 304 -60.98 36.08 -101.31
C GLN A 304 -60.70 35.73 -102.77
N SER A 305 -59.51 35.19 -103.09
CA SER A 305 -59.18 34.78 -104.46
C SER A 305 -59.99 33.58 -104.94
N MET A 306 -60.28 32.60 -104.08
CA MET A 306 -61.14 31.46 -104.38
C MET A 306 -62.60 31.87 -104.54
N THR A 307 -63.09 32.81 -103.71
CA THR A 307 -64.41 33.44 -103.88
C THR A 307 -64.50 34.16 -105.23
N ARG A 308 -63.46 34.88 -105.64
CA ARG A 308 -63.37 35.50 -106.97
C ARG A 308 -63.35 34.48 -108.10
N LEU A 309 -62.58 33.39 -107.97
CA LEU A 309 -62.50 32.31 -108.95
C LEU A 309 -63.87 31.66 -109.15
N ASN A 310 -64.50 31.19 -108.06
CA ASN A 310 -65.79 30.51 -108.11
C ASN A 310 -66.87 31.42 -108.71
N ARG A 311 -66.84 32.73 -108.42
CA ARG A 311 -67.73 33.70 -109.04
C ARG A 311 -67.47 33.89 -110.54
N MET A 312 -66.23 33.77 -110.99
CA MET A 312 -65.88 33.87 -112.41
C MET A 312 -66.15 32.58 -113.21
N SER A 313 -66.15 31.40 -112.57
CA SER A 313 -66.44 30.11 -113.24
C SER A 313 -67.94 29.81 -113.34
N VAL A 314 -68.76 30.24 -112.38
CA VAL A 314 -70.22 30.02 -112.44
C VAL A 314 -70.87 30.77 -113.61
N ASP A 315 -70.33 31.93 -113.99
CA ASP A 315 -70.86 32.74 -115.10
C ASP A 315 -70.46 32.21 -116.50
N SER A 316 -69.46 31.32 -116.64
CA SER A 316 -68.99 30.84 -117.96
C SER A 316 -69.78 29.67 -118.53
N ASP A 317 -70.27 28.77 -117.67
CA ASP A 317 -70.62 27.41 -118.09
C ASP A 317 -72.03 27.28 -118.71
N PHE A 318 -72.82 28.36 -118.69
CA PHE A 318 -74.21 28.39 -119.17
C PHE A 318 -74.42 29.17 -120.49
N LEU A 319 -73.39 29.77 -121.09
CA LEU A 319 -73.53 30.74 -122.19
C LEU A 319 -72.82 30.31 -123.49
N VAL A 320 -73.37 29.32 -124.19
CA VAL A 320 -72.95 29.00 -125.57
C VAL A 320 -73.37 30.13 -126.52
N ASP A 321 -72.42 30.73 -127.25
CA ASP A 321 -72.72 31.85 -128.16
C ASP A 321 -73.78 31.46 -129.21
N ARG A 322 -74.91 32.19 -129.17
CA ARG A 322 -76.04 32.09 -130.10
C ARG A 322 -75.60 32.12 -131.57
N ARG A 323 -74.51 32.81 -131.93
CA ARG A 323 -73.96 32.82 -133.29
C ARG A 323 -73.38 31.47 -133.70
N ILE A 324 -72.73 30.74 -132.79
CA ILE A 324 -72.20 29.39 -133.04
C ILE A 324 -73.37 28.42 -133.25
N VAL A 325 -74.39 28.48 -132.40
CA VAL A 325 -75.61 27.64 -132.50
C VAL A 325 -76.36 27.91 -133.81
N ILE A 326 -76.56 29.17 -134.19
CA ILE A 326 -77.20 29.54 -135.47
C ILE A 326 -76.36 29.06 -136.66
N LYS A 327 -75.03 29.22 -136.63
CA LYS A 327 -74.16 28.84 -137.75
C LYS A 327 -74.17 27.32 -137.96
N LEU A 328 -74.14 26.54 -136.88
CA LEU A 328 -74.30 25.08 -136.91
C LEU A 328 -75.64 24.67 -137.55
N LEU A 329 -76.76 25.22 -137.04
CA LEU A 329 -78.10 24.89 -137.51
C LEU A 329 -78.26 25.25 -139.01
N ALA A 330 -77.73 26.40 -139.41
CA ALA A 330 -77.71 26.83 -140.81
C ALA A 330 -76.90 25.88 -141.70
N THR A 331 -75.70 25.44 -141.27
CA THR A 331 -74.90 24.48 -142.05
C THR A 331 -75.53 23.09 -142.15
N TYR A 332 -76.35 22.69 -141.17
CA TYR A 332 -77.10 21.42 -141.22
C TYR A 332 -78.16 21.45 -142.34
N PHE A 333 -78.94 22.53 -142.43
CA PHE A 333 -79.91 22.70 -143.53
C PHE A 333 -79.23 22.93 -144.89
N GLN A 334 -78.14 23.71 -144.96
CA GLN A 334 -77.44 23.99 -146.22
C GLN A 334 -76.71 22.79 -146.84
N ARG A 335 -76.45 21.71 -146.09
CA ARG A 335 -75.72 20.52 -146.56
C ARG A 335 -76.58 19.26 -146.59
N ASN A 336 -77.86 19.39 -146.97
CA ASN A 336 -78.83 18.30 -147.07
C ASN A 336 -78.84 17.37 -145.83
N HIS A 337 -78.95 17.96 -144.63
CA HIS A 337 -79.08 17.23 -143.36
C HIS A 337 -77.89 16.30 -143.04
N SER A 338 -76.65 16.74 -143.28
CA SER A 338 -75.46 15.93 -143.03
C SER A 338 -75.30 15.54 -141.55
N LYS A 339 -75.13 14.23 -141.30
CA LYS A 339 -75.06 13.67 -139.93
C LYS A 339 -73.88 14.19 -139.11
N GLU A 340 -72.75 14.48 -139.76
CA GLU A 340 -71.53 15.01 -139.11
C GLU A 340 -71.77 16.36 -138.41
N VAL A 341 -72.54 17.26 -139.04
CA VAL A 341 -72.88 18.56 -138.44
C VAL A 341 -73.79 18.33 -137.23
N LEU A 342 -74.74 17.39 -137.32
CA LEU A 342 -75.68 17.08 -136.24
C LEU A 342 -74.99 16.43 -135.02
N ASP A 343 -73.98 15.58 -135.24
CA ASP A 343 -73.11 15.06 -134.17
C ASP A 343 -72.28 16.17 -133.51
N LEU A 344 -71.73 17.10 -134.30
CA LEU A 344 -71.03 18.28 -133.77
C LEU A 344 -71.98 19.21 -132.98
N MET A 345 -73.23 19.35 -133.41
CA MET A 345 -74.28 20.05 -132.63
C MET A 345 -74.50 19.34 -131.29
N ALA A 346 -74.75 18.03 -131.31
CA ALA A 346 -74.99 17.25 -130.10
C ALA A 346 -73.82 17.33 -129.10
N ARG A 347 -72.58 17.43 -129.59
CA ARG A 347 -71.37 17.55 -128.76
C ARG A 347 -71.14 18.96 -128.20
N MET A 348 -71.44 20.04 -128.94
CA MET A 348 -71.28 21.42 -128.45
C MET A 348 -72.51 21.99 -127.70
N LEU A 349 -73.69 21.43 -127.89
CA LEU A 349 -74.92 21.80 -127.16
C LEU A 349 -75.23 20.87 -125.97
N GLY A 350 -74.35 19.90 -125.69
CA GLY A 350 -74.49 19.01 -124.54
C GLY A 350 -75.75 18.13 -124.56
N PHE A 351 -76.19 17.69 -125.75
CA PHE A 351 -77.40 16.86 -125.86
C PHE A 351 -77.24 15.55 -125.07
N SER A 352 -78.23 15.20 -124.25
CA SER A 352 -78.24 13.92 -123.55
C SER A 352 -78.34 12.74 -124.53
N ASP A 353 -77.91 11.55 -124.12
CA ASP A 353 -77.88 10.39 -125.01
C ASP A 353 -79.29 9.93 -125.45
N GLU A 354 -80.35 10.18 -124.65
CA GLU A 354 -81.73 9.95 -125.08
C GLU A 354 -82.13 10.86 -126.26
N ASP A 355 -81.64 12.10 -126.27
CA ASP A 355 -81.91 13.04 -127.37
C ASP A 355 -81.08 12.71 -128.61
N LYS A 356 -79.80 12.33 -128.45
CA LYS A 356 -78.99 11.79 -129.57
C LYS A 356 -79.66 10.58 -130.23
N GLN A 357 -80.38 9.78 -129.45
CA GLN A 357 -81.14 8.63 -129.94
C GLN A 357 -82.41 9.06 -130.70
N ARG A 358 -83.13 10.10 -130.24
CA ARG A 358 -84.29 10.68 -130.95
C ARG A 358 -83.95 11.29 -132.32
N ILE A 359 -82.72 11.76 -132.54
CA ILE A 359 -82.28 12.34 -133.84
C ILE A 359 -81.48 11.37 -134.74
N GLY A 360 -81.45 10.07 -134.42
CA GLY A 360 -80.93 9.03 -135.32
C GLY A 360 -79.41 9.01 -135.51
N ILE A 361 -78.66 9.44 -134.49
CA ILE A 361 -77.19 9.52 -134.49
C ILE A 361 -76.54 8.30 -133.80
N ALA A 362 -77.15 7.78 -132.73
CA ALA A 362 -76.47 6.92 -131.76
C ALA A 362 -76.41 5.42 -132.12
N GLN A 363 -75.30 4.95 -132.70
CA GLN A 363 -74.78 3.57 -132.56
C GLN A 363 -73.24 3.52 -132.58
N GLN A 364 -72.67 2.65 -131.71
CA GLN A 364 -71.25 2.16 -131.63
C GLN A 364 -70.20 2.89 -130.73
N GLY A 365 -69.85 2.25 -129.59
CA GLY A 365 -68.52 2.25 -128.90
C GLY A 365 -68.07 3.49 -128.07
N GLY A 366 -67.19 3.39 -127.04
CA GLY A 366 -66.75 2.22 -126.25
C GLY A 366 -65.31 2.25 -125.63
N GLY A 367 -65.16 2.49 -124.31
CA GLY A 367 -64.13 1.83 -123.45
C GLY A 367 -62.87 2.57 -122.88
N LYS A 368 -62.73 2.55 -121.53
CA LYS A 368 -61.57 2.06 -120.69
C LYS A 368 -60.13 2.71 -120.74
N GLY A 369 -59.64 3.25 -119.60
CA GLY A 369 -58.23 3.68 -119.30
C GLY A 369 -58.16 4.67 -118.08
N VAL A 370 -57.20 4.79 -117.13
CA VAL A 370 -55.92 4.13 -116.68
C VAL A 370 -54.66 4.31 -117.58
N VAL A 371 -53.38 4.51 -117.15
CA VAL A 371 -52.59 4.31 -115.87
C VAL A 371 -51.33 5.26 -115.76
N ARG A 372 -50.65 5.33 -114.58
CA ARG A 372 -49.22 5.75 -114.28
C ARG A 372 -48.86 7.27 -114.23
N GLY A 373 -47.73 7.71 -113.63
CA GLY A 373 -46.61 6.99 -112.98
C GLY A 373 -45.55 7.87 -112.24
N VAL A 374 -44.51 7.22 -111.67
CA VAL A 374 -43.59 7.68 -110.58
C VAL A 374 -42.17 8.10 -111.04
N LEU A 375 -41.53 9.02 -110.30
CA LEU A 375 -40.08 9.15 -110.01
C LEU A 375 -39.91 9.90 -108.66
N GLY A 376 -38.77 10.02 -107.95
CA GLY A 376 -37.38 9.60 -108.18
C GLY A 376 -36.52 9.63 -106.87
N LEU A 377 -35.19 9.67 -106.98
CA LEU A 377 -34.17 9.45 -105.89
C LEU A 377 -32.84 10.18 -106.24
N PRO A 378 -31.77 10.21 -105.39
CA PRO A 378 -31.66 10.19 -103.92
C PRO A 378 -30.66 11.24 -103.34
N GLY A 379 -30.49 11.31 -102.00
CA GLY A 379 -29.39 12.02 -101.33
C GLY A 379 -29.22 11.61 -99.85
N ARG A 380 -27.98 11.57 -99.32
CA ARG A 380 -27.65 11.05 -97.96
C ARG A 380 -26.42 11.76 -97.40
N LEU A 381 -26.37 12.09 -96.09
CA LEU A 381 -25.16 12.08 -95.24
C LEU A 381 -25.51 12.31 -93.74
N VAL A 382 -24.83 11.57 -92.86
CA VAL A 382 -24.45 11.85 -91.45
C VAL A 382 -25.49 12.33 -90.41
N GLY A 383 -25.67 11.48 -89.38
CA GLY A 383 -25.40 11.86 -87.98
C GLY A 383 -26.56 12.38 -87.11
N GLY A 384 -27.01 11.57 -86.15
CA GLY A 384 -27.88 12.01 -85.06
C GLY A 384 -28.82 10.92 -84.52
N PHE A 385 -28.36 10.12 -83.54
CA PHE A 385 -29.24 9.21 -82.81
C PHE A 385 -30.01 9.98 -81.72
N LEU A 386 -31.31 10.18 -81.92
CA LEU A 386 -32.23 10.61 -80.86
C LEU A 386 -33.64 10.08 -81.15
N GLY A 387 -33.82 8.79 -80.88
CA GLY A 387 -35.10 8.09 -81.05
C GLY A 387 -36.08 8.47 -79.94
N SER A 388 -36.85 9.54 -80.14
CA SER A 388 -38.02 9.85 -79.31
C SER A 388 -39.22 9.05 -79.83
N GLY A 389 -39.50 7.92 -79.18
CA GLY A 389 -40.68 7.10 -79.43
C GLY A 389 -41.71 7.29 -78.29
N SER A 390 -42.97 7.55 -78.65
CA SER A 390 -44.08 7.71 -77.71
C SER A 390 -45.14 6.63 -77.95
N ALA A 391 -45.92 6.33 -76.90
CA ALA A 391 -46.81 5.17 -76.76
C ALA A 391 -46.07 3.81 -76.70
N GLU A 392 -46.61 2.77 -76.05
CA GLU A 392 -47.97 2.62 -75.51
C GLU A 392 -47.95 1.93 -74.12
N ALA A 393 -49.04 2.01 -73.35
CA ALA A 393 -49.09 1.58 -71.96
C ALA A 393 -49.61 0.14 -71.78
N HIS A 394 -49.18 -0.56 -70.72
CA HIS A 394 -50.08 -1.01 -69.63
C HIS A 394 -49.35 -1.77 -68.48
N THR A 395 -50.01 -1.74 -67.31
CA THR A 395 -49.87 -2.64 -66.13
C THR A 395 -48.55 -2.74 -65.34
N THR A 396 -48.47 -1.89 -64.29
CA THR A 396 -48.50 -2.32 -62.86
C THR A 396 -47.38 -3.23 -62.31
N THR A 397 -46.43 -2.59 -61.61
CA THR A 397 -45.92 -2.93 -60.26
C THR A 397 -45.39 -4.35 -59.98
N MET A 398 -44.07 -4.46 -59.81
CA MET A 398 -43.45 -4.84 -58.52
C MET A 398 -41.98 -4.33 -58.45
N ALA A 399 -41.29 -4.58 -57.33
CA ALA A 399 -40.02 -3.91 -56.98
C ALA A 399 -38.75 -4.60 -57.51
N SER A 400 -37.64 -3.84 -57.42
CA SER A 400 -36.23 -4.25 -57.59
C SER A 400 -35.74 -4.50 -59.04
N ASP A 401 -34.79 -3.69 -59.49
CA ASP A 401 -33.40 -4.10 -59.77
C ASP A 401 -32.62 -3.01 -60.54
N ASP A 402 -32.10 -2.03 -59.80
CA ASP A 402 -31.09 -1.05 -60.26
C ASP A 402 -29.83 -1.11 -59.37
N GLN A 403 -29.56 -2.26 -58.74
CA GLN A 403 -28.24 -2.53 -58.16
C GLN A 403 -27.26 -2.74 -59.31
N SER A 404 -26.46 -1.70 -59.58
CA SER A 404 -25.48 -1.70 -60.65
C SER A 404 -24.52 -2.88 -60.51
N PHE A 405 -24.02 -3.40 -61.63
CA PHE A 405 -22.93 -4.37 -61.63
C PHE A 405 -21.74 -3.91 -60.76
N THR A 406 -21.50 -2.59 -60.69
CA THR A 406 -20.49 -1.98 -59.80
C THR A 406 -20.80 -2.21 -58.32
N ASP A 407 -22.06 -2.05 -57.89
CA ASP A 407 -22.45 -2.24 -56.49
C ASP A 407 -22.37 -3.71 -56.10
N LEU A 408 -22.79 -4.62 -56.99
CA LEU A 408 -22.59 -6.06 -56.81
C LEU A 408 -21.11 -6.45 -56.76
N TRP A 409 -20.23 -5.73 -57.45
CA TRP A 409 -18.78 -5.93 -57.38
C TRP A 409 -18.17 -5.40 -56.08
N VAL A 410 -18.65 -4.26 -55.58
CA VAL A 410 -18.26 -3.69 -54.29
C VAL A 410 -18.75 -4.56 -53.13
N ASP A 411 -20.00 -5.04 -53.18
CA ASP A 411 -20.55 -5.98 -52.19
C ASP A 411 -19.81 -7.33 -52.24
N PHE A 412 -19.44 -7.82 -53.44
CA PHE A 412 -18.56 -8.99 -53.57
C PHE A 412 -17.18 -8.77 -52.92
N LEU A 413 -16.51 -7.64 -53.14
CA LEU A 413 -15.22 -7.32 -52.51
C LEU A 413 -15.33 -7.19 -50.98
N LEU A 414 -16.39 -6.53 -50.49
CA LEU A 414 -16.67 -6.42 -49.05
C LEU A 414 -16.94 -7.80 -48.45
N LYS A 415 -17.70 -8.66 -49.14
CA LYS A 415 -18.07 -10.01 -48.72
C LYS A 415 -16.91 -11.00 -48.76
N GLU A 416 -15.98 -10.85 -49.70
CA GLU A 416 -14.79 -11.69 -49.79
C GLU A 416 -13.76 -11.30 -48.71
N THR A 417 -13.56 -10.00 -48.46
CA THR A 417 -12.70 -9.53 -47.34
C THR A 417 -13.33 -9.85 -45.97
N GLU A 418 -14.66 -9.79 -45.85
CA GLU A 418 -15.41 -10.28 -44.68
C GLU A 418 -15.40 -11.82 -44.55
N ARG A 419 -15.17 -12.58 -45.63
CA ARG A 419 -14.97 -14.04 -45.59
C ARG A 419 -13.56 -14.38 -45.11
N GLU A 420 -12.53 -13.81 -45.74
CA GLU A 420 -11.12 -14.00 -45.36
C GLU A 420 -10.90 -13.67 -43.87
N LYS A 421 -11.54 -12.59 -43.39
CA LYS A 421 -11.50 -12.19 -41.98
C LYS A 421 -12.27 -13.11 -41.02
N ARG A 422 -13.26 -13.88 -41.49
CA ARG A 422 -13.98 -14.89 -40.68
C ARG A 422 -13.33 -16.27 -40.73
N GLU A 423 -12.81 -16.69 -41.87
CA GLU A 423 -12.01 -17.93 -42.01
C GLU A 423 -10.70 -17.84 -41.21
N SER A 424 -10.19 -16.62 -40.98
CA SER A 424 -9.08 -16.34 -40.04
C SER A 424 -9.45 -16.46 -38.55
N ALA A 425 -10.74 -16.63 -38.20
CA ALA A 425 -11.24 -16.49 -36.83
C ALA A 425 -12.02 -17.70 -36.29
N ASP A 426 -12.33 -18.70 -37.13
CA ASP A 426 -13.17 -19.85 -36.76
C ASP A 426 -12.45 -21.19 -37.06
N ALA A 427 -11.49 -21.54 -36.18
CA ALA A 427 -10.77 -22.80 -36.21
C ALA A 427 -11.15 -23.65 -34.98
N PRO A 428 -11.93 -24.75 -35.15
CA PRO A 428 -12.47 -25.50 -34.02
C PRO A 428 -11.43 -26.47 -33.41
N ASN A 429 -11.38 -26.54 -32.08
CA ASN A 429 -10.74 -27.64 -31.37
C ASN A 429 -11.78 -28.33 -30.45
N PRO A 430 -12.05 -29.64 -30.61
CA PRO A 430 -13.16 -30.31 -29.94
C PRO A 430 -12.76 -31.06 -28.66
N GLU A 431 -13.62 -31.07 -27.64
CA GLU A 431 -13.64 -32.12 -26.61
C GLU A 431 -15.07 -32.61 -26.35
N SER A 432 -15.20 -33.90 -26.00
CA SER A 432 -16.46 -34.63 -26.05
C SER A 432 -17.18 -34.73 -24.70
N ALA A 433 -18.28 -33.98 -24.59
CA ALA A 433 -19.52 -34.28 -23.87
C ALA A 433 -19.49 -35.08 -22.54
N SER A 434 -19.89 -34.41 -21.45
CA SER A 434 -20.95 -34.94 -20.57
C SER A 434 -21.70 -33.80 -19.84
N VAL A 435 -22.92 -34.09 -19.37
CA VAL A 435 -24.00 -33.16 -18.95
C VAL A 435 -24.62 -33.79 -17.68
N PRO A 436 -24.92 -33.05 -16.57
CA PRO A 436 -25.98 -32.03 -16.55
C PRO A 436 -25.84 -30.79 -15.63
N SER A 437 -26.74 -29.83 -15.86
CA SER A 437 -27.02 -28.57 -15.13
C SER A 437 -28.22 -28.74 -14.15
N PRO A 438 -28.87 -27.69 -13.57
CA PRO A 438 -28.49 -26.30 -13.16
C PRO A 438 -28.88 -26.10 -11.64
N PRO A 439 -29.30 -24.94 -11.05
CA PRO A 439 -29.37 -23.52 -11.51
C PRO A 439 -28.92 -22.41 -10.49
N SER A 440 -28.89 -21.15 -11.00
CA SER A 440 -29.35 -19.85 -10.42
C SER A 440 -29.14 -19.46 -8.93
N SER A 441 -28.99 -18.18 -8.54
CA SER A 441 -28.85 -16.87 -9.24
C SER A 441 -28.41 -15.75 -8.26
N ASP A 442 -28.33 -14.49 -8.72
CA ASP A 442 -27.93 -13.26 -8.01
C ASP A 442 -28.63 -12.96 -6.66
N TYR A 443 -28.02 -12.08 -5.82
CA TYR A 443 -28.54 -10.72 -5.57
C TYR A 443 -27.72 -9.87 -4.55
N ARG A 444 -28.05 -8.55 -4.53
CA ARG A 444 -27.53 -7.44 -3.71
C ARG A 444 -27.52 -7.66 -2.18
N GLY A 445 -26.67 -6.88 -1.47
CA GLY A 445 -26.78 -6.61 -0.01
C GLY A 445 -27.88 -5.58 0.35
N PRO A 446 -27.86 -4.88 1.52
CA PRO A 446 -26.68 -4.48 2.32
C PRO A 446 -26.86 -4.48 3.88
N THR A 447 -25.97 -3.74 4.57
CA THR A 447 -26.09 -3.08 5.91
C THR A 447 -25.86 -3.81 7.26
N SER A 448 -24.93 -3.23 8.03
CA SER A 448 -24.93 -2.99 9.49
C SER A 448 -24.90 -4.14 10.52
N ALA A 449 -23.71 -4.40 11.09
CA ALA A 449 -23.39 -4.12 12.51
C ALA A 449 -21.93 -4.52 12.86
N ALA A 450 -21.38 -3.95 13.94
CA ALA A 450 -20.07 -4.27 14.53
C ALA A 450 -20.17 -4.11 16.07
N PRO A 451 -19.14 -4.42 16.91
CA PRO A 451 -17.83 -5.02 16.62
C PRO A 451 -17.49 -6.25 17.50
N LEU A 452 -16.35 -6.93 17.26
CA LEU A 452 -15.31 -7.23 18.28
C LEU A 452 -14.14 -8.10 17.75
N ASP A 453 -12.94 -7.49 17.74
CA ASP A 453 -11.62 -8.02 18.13
C ASP A 453 -10.93 -9.27 17.49
N SER A 454 -9.62 -9.38 17.79
CA SER A 454 -8.69 -10.52 17.65
C SER A 454 -8.13 -10.88 16.26
N SER A 455 -7.04 -10.21 15.91
CA SER A 455 -5.71 -10.79 15.55
C SER A 455 -5.54 -11.90 14.50
N ARG A 456 -4.74 -11.54 13.47
CA ARG A 456 -3.80 -12.37 12.67
C ARG A 456 -2.92 -13.31 13.57
N PRO A 457 -2.18 -14.32 13.02
CA PRO A 457 -1.87 -14.56 11.59
C PRO A 457 -1.99 -16.01 11.05
N SER A 458 -1.89 -16.14 9.72
CA SER A 458 -1.71 -17.42 9.01
C SER A 458 -0.21 -17.74 8.78
N PRO A 459 0.24 -19.00 8.95
CA PRO A 459 1.56 -19.47 8.55
C PRO A 459 1.61 -20.11 7.14
N TYR A 460 2.73 -19.88 6.45
CA TYR A 460 3.14 -20.41 5.13
C TYR A 460 3.88 -21.78 5.27
N PRO A 461 4.58 -22.31 4.23
CA PRO A 461 4.23 -22.63 2.84
C PRO A 461 4.59 -24.10 2.47
N ASN A 462 4.46 -24.54 1.19
CA ASN A 462 5.63 -25.17 0.51
C ASN A 462 5.58 -25.41 -1.03
N GLN A 463 6.81 -25.48 -1.59
CA GLN A 463 7.33 -26.24 -2.76
C GLN A 463 6.96 -25.94 -4.24
N ASN A 464 7.99 -25.43 -4.93
CA ASN A 464 8.66 -26.00 -6.12
C ASN A 464 7.97 -26.05 -7.51
N GLN A 465 8.43 -25.18 -8.43
CA GLN A 465 9.43 -25.57 -9.45
C GLN A 465 10.02 -24.39 -10.26
N ALA A 466 11.11 -24.67 -10.97
CA ALA A 466 11.83 -23.86 -11.97
C ALA A 466 12.16 -24.81 -13.16
N PRO A 467 12.76 -24.41 -14.31
CA PRO A 467 13.45 -23.15 -14.70
C PRO A 467 12.83 -22.54 -16.02
N SER A 468 13.42 -21.71 -16.90
CA SER A 468 14.83 -21.53 -17.34
C SER A 468 15.07 -20.42 -18.40
N TYR A 469 16.35 -20.03 -18.56
CA TYR A 469 17.05 -19.54 -19.77
C TYR A 469 16.87 -18.12 -20.38
N SER A 470 17.98 -17.70 -21.00
CA SER A 470 18.23 -16.62 -21.98
C SER A 470 18.12 -15.16 -21.50
N ARG A 471 19.07 -14.21 -21.73
CA ARG A 471 20.24 -13.99 -22.62
C ARG A 471 19.97 -12.80 -23.55
N GLY A 472 20.63 -11.67 -23.31
CA GLY A 472 20.59 -10.49 -24.18
C GLY A 472 21.61 -9.42 -23.76
N ASN A 473 22.76 -9.37 -24.45
CA ASN A 473 23.69 -8.25 -24.34
C ASN A 473 23.28 -7.13 -25.31
N PHE A 474 23.41 -5.88 -24.88
CA PHE A 474 23.81 -4.79 -25.78
C PHE A 474 24.83 -3.90 -25.08
N PHE A 475 25.78 -3.36 -25.85
CA PHE A 475 26.94 -2.60 -25.39
C PHE A 475 26.84 -1.12 -25.81
N GLN A 476 27.67 -0.29 -25.16
CA GLN A 476 28.11 1.05 -25.60
C GLN A 476 27.06 2.15 -25.85
N ARG A 477 27.13 3.18 -25.01
CA ARG A 477 27.71 4.45 -25.47
C ARG A 477 28.69 4.98 -24.44
N GLU A 478 29.78 5.56 -24.92
CA GLU A 478 30.87 6.13 -24.11
C GLU A 478 30.72 7.64 -23.92
N HIS A 479 31.37 8.13 -22.85
CA HIS A 479 31.79 9.50 -22.52
C HIS A 479 31.25 10.71 -23.32
N SER A 480 30.74 11.72 -22.60
CA SER A 480 31.52 12.96 -22.40
C SER A 480 31.04 13.80 -21.20
N GLU A 481 31.86 14.77 -20.80
CA GLU A 481 31.68 15.91 -19.85
C GLU A 481 30.70 15.73 -18.66
N SER A 482 31.10 15.75 -17.38
CA SER A 482 32.06 16.61 -16.66
C SER A 482 31.69 18.10 -16.61
N GLU A 483 30.79 18.49 -15.70
CA GLU A 483 30.98 19.61 -14.75
C GLU A 483 29.75 19.76 -13.84
N PHE A 484 29.83 19.29 -12.58
CA PHE A 484 29.20 19.99 -11.43
C PHE A 484 29.79 19.50 -10.09
N SER A 485 30.12 20.46 -9.23
CA SER A 485 30.81 20.24 -7.96
C SER A 485 29.99 19.45 -6.93
N THR A 486 30.64 18.50 -6.25
CA THR A 486 30.25 18.07 -4.88
C THR A 486 31.50 17.80 -4.05
N VAL A 487 31.54 18.34 -2.83
CA VAL A 487 32.72 18.32 -1.97
C VAL A 487 32.73 17.06 -1.09
N PRO A 488 33.78 16.22 -1.12
CA PRO A 488 33.95 15.13 -0.16
C PRO A 488 34.39 15.68 1.20
N LEU A 489 33.51 15.64 2.20
CA LEU A 489 33.88 15.86 3.60
C LEU A 489 34.31 14.54 4.24
N THR A 490 35.62 14.27 4.23
CA THR A 490 36.24 13.16 4.99
C THR A 490 37.38 13.69 5.86
N SER A 491 37.38 13.29 7.13
CA SER A 491 38.19 13.86 8.21
C SER A 491 39.70 13.78 7.98
N SER A 492 40.43 14.81 8.44
CA SER A 492 41.89 14.81 8.47
C SER A 492 42.43 13.79 9.48
N GLU A 493 43.22 12.82 9.00
CA GLU A 493 43.94 11.86 9.84
C GLU A 493 45.22 12.51 10.39
N SER A 494 45.18 12.98 11.63
CA SER A 494 46.29 13.72 12.26
C SER A 494 47.42 12.79 12.75
N ASN A 495 48.22 12.27 11.82
CA ASN A 495 49.44 11.53 12.14
C ASN A 495 50.52 12.45 12.73
N SER A 496 50.65 12.45 14.06
CA SER A 496 51.68 13.21 14.80
C SER A 496 52.65 12.26 15.50
N GLN A 497 53.74 11.91 14.83
CA GLN A 497 54.90 11.28 15.48
C GLN A 497 55.64 12.30 16.35
N ILE A 498 55.91 11.97 17.61
CA ILE A 498 57.06 12.47 18.40
C ILE A 498 57.32 11.49 19.55
N SER A 499 58.61 11.27 19.86
CA SER A 499 59.07 10.14 20.69
C SER A 499 59.60 10.59 22.05
N ARG A 500 59.52 9.72 23.09
CA ARG A 500 60.67 9.28 23.93
C ARG A 500 60.29 8.38 25.14
N LEU A 501 60.78 7.14 25.08
CA LEU A 501 61.53 6.39 26.12
C LEU A 501 61.17 6.50 27.63
N LEU A 502 60.68 5.37 28.18
CA LEU A 502 61.17 4.65 29.38
C LEU A 502 61.06 5.30 30.79
N PRO A 503 61.21 4.53 31.90
CA PRO A 503 61.42 3.07 32.01
C PRO A 503 60.34 2.31 32.83
N ARG A 504 60.51 0.98 32.91
CA ARG A 504 59.83 0.11 33.90
C ARG A 504 60.21 0.49 35.34
N TYR A 505 59.30 0.23 36.27
CA TYR A 505 59.54 -0.69 37.39
C TYR A 505 58.45 -1.76 37.38
#